data_AF-A0A0V8RWB8-F1
#
_entry.id   AF-A0A0V8RWB8-F1
#
_cell.length_a   1.000
_cell.length_b   1.000
_cell.length_c   1.000
_cell.angle_alpha   90.00
_cell.angle_beta   90.00
_cell.angle_gamma   90.00
#
_symmetry.space_group_name_H-M   'P 1'
#
loop_
_entity.id
_entity.type
_entity.pdbx_description
1 polymer ?
#
loop_
_entity_poly.entity_id
_entity_poly.type
_entity_poly.pdbx_seq_one_letter_code
_entity_poly.pdbx_strand_id
1 'polypeptide(L)' 'MSEEVFEEVSEKAHESEEEVEEEAIDINAALLEAMVKRTEILEKYVKGEVGKAEATSMLSAVKVPTLGRRRRRK' A
#
# COMPACT_ATOMS: atom_id res chain seq x y z
N MET A 1 19.65 29.30 -24.25
CA MET A 1 19.10 28.15 -23.51
C MET A 1 19.91 28.08 -22.24
N SER A 2 19.45 28.79 -21.21
CA SER A 2 20.20 29.03 -19.97
C SER A 2 20.31 27.77 -19.13
N GLU A 3 21.44 27.65 -18.43
CA GLU A 3 21.78 26.62 -17.45
C GLU A 3 20.67 26.47 -16.37
N GLU A 4 20.00 27.57 -16.03
CA GLU A 4 18.82 27.63 -15.14
C GLU A 4 17.66 26.73 -15.58
N VAL A 5 17.46 26.52 -16.89
CA VAL A 5 16.37 25.65 -17.39
C VAL A 5 16.70 24.18 -17.18
N PHE A 6 17.98 23.81 -17.06
CA PHE A 6 18.40 22.43 -16.85
C PHE A 6 18.33 22.04 -15.37
N GLU A 7 18.67 22.96 -14.46
CA GLU A 7 18.53 22.74 -13.01
C GLU A 7 17.07 22.62 -12.59
N GLU A 8 16.16 23.50 -13.06
CA GLU A 8 14.72 23.40 -12.72
C GLU A 8 14.08 22.08 -13.19
N VAL A 9 14.51 21.55 -14.33
CA VAL A 9 13.98 20.28 -14.87
C VAL A 9 14.56 19.10 -14.10
N SER A 10 15.82 19.17 -13.67
CA SER A 10 16.46 18.14 -12.85
C SER A 10 15.86 18.09 -11.44
N GLU A 11 15.62 19.24 -10.79
CA GLU A 11 15.01 19.29 -9.45
C GLU A 11 13.58 18.75 -9.48
N LYS A 12 12.74 19.16 -10.45
CA LYS A 12 11.37 18.64 -10.60
C LYS A 12 11.32 17.15 -10.91
N ALA A 13 12.28 16.62 -11.69
CA ALA A 13 12.36 15.19 -11.96
C ALA A 13 12.69 14.43 -10.66
N HIS A 14 13.65 14.92 -9.88
CA HIS A 14 14.06 14.29 -8.63
C HIS A 14 12.96 14.32 -7.56
N GLU A 15 12.25 15.45 -7.42
CA GLU A 15 11.11 15.60 -6.51
C GLU A 15 9.96 14.66 -6.90
N SER A 16 9.75 14.45 -8.20
CA SER A 16 8.73 13.52 -8.70
C SER A 16 9.09 12.04 -8.52
N GLU A 17 10.38 11.70 -8.49
CA GLU A 17 10.86 10.35 -8.22
C GLU A 17 10.74 10.01 -6.73
N GLU A 18 11.11 10.94 -5.85
CA GLU A 18 10.94 10.80 -4.39
C GLU A 18 9.46 10.62 -4.00
N GLU A 19 8.53 11.40 -4.56
CA GLU A 19 7.08 11.21 -4.33
C GLU A 19 6.61 9.78 -4.71
N VAL A 20 7.16 9.20 -5.77
CA VAL A 20 6.78 7.85 -6.24
C VAL A 20 7.35 6.75 -5.34
N GLU A 21 8.57 6.95 -4.82
CA GLU A 21 9.20 6.01 -3.89
C GLU A 21 8.51 6.02 -2.52
N GLU A 22 8.16 7.20 -1.99
CA GLU A 22 7.39 7.32 -0.76
C GLU A 22 6.01 6.67 -0.88
N GLU A 23 5.29 6.90 -1.98
CA GLU A 23 4.01 6.23 -2.23
C GLU A 23 4.15 4.69 -2.31
N ALA A 24 5.25 4.18 -2.86
CA ALA A 24 5.51 2.75 -2.92
C ALA A 24 5.78 2.16 -1.53
N ILE A 25 6.53 2.87 -0.68
CA ILE A 25 6.82 2.46 0.70
C ILE A 25 5.52 2.39 1.51
N ASP A 26 4.67 3.42 1.42
CA ASP A 26 3.39 3.48 2.13
C ASP A 26 2.45 2.33 1.75
N ILE A 27 2.37 2.03 0.45
CA ILE A 27 1.54 0.92 -0.05
C ILE A 27 2.07 -0.41 0.46
N ASN A 28 3.38 -0.61 0.45
CA ASN A 28 4.00 -1.83 0.95
C ASN A 28 3.80 -1.98 2.47
N ALA A 29 3.92 -0.91 3.24
CA ALA A 29 3.64 -0.93 4.68
C ALA A 29 2.17 -1.34 4.95
N ALA A 30 1.23 -0.73 4.23
CA ALA A 30 -0.18 -1.06 4.36
C ALA A 30 -0.52 -2.49 3.86
N LEU A 31 0.21 -3.03 2.88
CA LEU A 31 0.12 -4.43 2.48
C LEU A 31 0.61 -5.37 3.59
N LEU A 32 1.75 -5.06 4.21
CA LEU A 32 2.31 -5.83 5.32
C LEU A 32 1.33 -5.88 6.50
N GLU A 33 0.73 -4.75 6.87
CA GLU A 33 -0.30 -4.71 7.91
C GLU A 33 -1.51 -5.60 7.57
N ALA A 34 -1.96 -5.57 6.31
CA ALA A 34 -3.06 -6.41 5.86
C ALA A 34 -2.69 -7.91 5.95
N MET A 35 -1.45 -8.27 5.63
CA MET A 35 -0.96 -9.65 5.75
C MET A 35 -0.94 -10.11 7.22
N VAL A 36 -0.44 -9.28 8.14
CA VAL A 36 -0.41 -9.58 9.58
C VAL A 36 -1.82 -9.82 10.11
N LYS A 37 -2.79 -8.94 9.78
CA LYS A 37 -4.19 -9.12 10.17
C LYS A 37 -4.79 -10.42 9.62
N ARG A 38 -4.48 -10.79 8.38
CA ARG A 38 -4.95 -12.05 7.78
C ARG A 38 -4.35 -13.26 8.48
N THR A 39 -3.07 -13.23 8.87
CA THR A 39 -2.44 -14.33 9.60
C THR A 39 -3.05 -14.53 10.98
N GLU A 40 -3.38 -13.45 11.70
CA GLU A 40 -4.07 -13.53 12.99
C GLU A 40 -5.46 -14.19 12.86
N ILE A 41 -6.22 -13.84 11.81
CA ILE A 41 -7.53 -14.45 11.55
C ILE A 41 -7.38 -15.95 11.27
N LEU A 42 -6.40 -16.32 10.45
CA LEU A 42 -6.12 -17.72 10.14
C LEU A 42 -5.66 -18.51 11.37
N GLU A 43 -4.86 -17.90 12.25
CA GLU A 43 -4.44 -18.50 13.50
C GLU A 43 -5.64 -18.81 14.40
N LYS A 44 -6.57 -17.85 14.57
CA LYS A 44 -7.82 -18.06 15.32
C LYS A 44 -8.66 -19.19 14.73
N TYR A 45 -8.73 -19.28 13.40
CA TYR A 45 -9.44 -20.37 12.71
C TYR A 45 -8.77 -21.73 12.97
N VAL A 46 -7.45 -21.83 12.88
CA VAL A 46 -6.70 -23.07 13.13
C VAL A 46 -6.81 -23.51 14.59
N LYS A 47 -6.84 -22.56 15.53
CA LYS A 47 -7.08 -22.83 16.96
C LYS A 47 -8.53 -23.22 17.26
N GLY A 48 -9.45 -23.06 16.31
CA GLY A 48 -10.88 -23.32 16.50
C GLY A 48 -11.62 -22.25 17.30
N GLU A 49 -11.01 -21.06 17.49
CA GLU A 49 -11.63 -19.92 18.19
C GLU A 49 -12.73 -19.27 17.36
N VAL A 50 -12.64 -19.36 16.03
CA VAL A 50 -13.65 -18.86 15.08
C VAL A 50 -14.04 -19.93 14.06
N GLY A 51 -15.31 -19.93 13.66
CA GLY A 51 -15.82 -20.84 12.64
C GLY A 51 -15.39 -20.44 11.22
N LYS A 52 -15.52 -21.38 10.26
CA LYS A 52 -15.15 -21.13 8.85
C LYS A 52 -15.87 -19.92 8.23
N ALA A 53 -17.17 -19.77 8.48
CA ALA A 53 -17.97 -18.67 7.94
C ALA A 53 -17.53 -17.31 8.51
N GLU A 54 -17.26 -17.27 9.81
CA GLU A 54 -16.77 -16.08 10.51
C GLU A 54 -15.36 -15.70 10.03
N ALA A 55 -14.43 -16.65 9.96
CA ALA A 55 -13.09 -16.43 9.43
C ALA A 55 -13.13 -15.90 7.99
N THR A 56 -14.01 -16.43 7.14
CA THR A 56 -14.20 -15.96 5.76
C THR A 56 -14.70 -14.51 5.74
N SER A 57 -15.67 -14.18 6.60
CA SER A 57 -16.17 -12.81 6.75
C SER A 57 -15.07 -11.85 7.21
N MET A 58 -14.31 -12.22 8.24
CA MET A 58 -13.19 -11.41 8.75
C MET A 58 -12.12 -11.19 7.68
N LEU A 59 -11.73 -12.23 6.93
CA LEU A 59 -10.76 -12.11 5.83
C LEU A 59 -11.25 -11.17 4.73
N SER A 60 -12.54 -11.20 4.41
CA SER A 60 -13.13 -10.31 3.39
C SER A 60 -13.18 -8.84 3.81
N ALA A 61 -13.19 -8.57 5.13
CA ALA A 61 -13.19 -7.20 5.66
C ALA A 61 -11.79 -6.56 5.67
N VAL A 62 -10.71 -7.33 5.51
CA VAL A 62 -9.34 -6.79 5.45
C VAL A 62 -9.15 -6.06 4.11
N LYS A 63 -9.07 -4.72 4.18
CA LYS A 63 -8.74 -3.89 3.01
C LYS A 63 -7.32 -4.16 2.54
N VAL A 64 -7.19 -4.44 1.24
CA VAL A 64 -5.90 -4.54 0.56
C VAL A 64 -5.69 -3.25 -0.25
N PRO A 65 -4.66 -2.44 0.03
CA PRO A 65 -4.35 -1.26 -0.77
C PRO A 65 -3.92 -1.68 -2.18
N THR A 66 -4.29 -0.88 -3.17
CA THR A 66 -3.94 -1.10 -4.59
C THR A 66 -3.26 0.14 -5.16
N LEU A 67 -2.16 -0.05 -5.88
CA LEU A 67 -1.40 1.01 -6.57
C LEU A 67 -2.25 1.85 -7.55
N GLY A 68 -3.34 1.30 -8.09
CA GLY A 68 -4.07 1.90 -9.21
C GLY A 68 -5.04 3.07 -8.91
N ARG A 69 -5.24 3.51 -7.67
CA ARG A 69 -6.36 4.44 -7.35
C ARG A 69 -6.01 5.91 -7.10
N ARG A 70 -4.74 6.28 -6.85
CA ARG A 70 -4.39 7.70 -6.59
C ARG A 70 -4.04 8.51 -7.84
N ARG A 71 -3.52 7.88 -8.90
CA ARG A 71 -3.06 8.56 -10.12
C ARG A 71 -4.15 9.30 -10.93
N ARG A 72 -5.44 9.09 -10.64
CA ARG A 72 -6.55 9.76 -11.36
C ARG A 72 -7.10 11.02 -10.66
N ARG A 73 -6.57 11.40 -9.50
CA ARG A 73 -6.93 12.65 -8.80
C ARG A 73 -5.69 13.54 -8.61
N LYS A 74 -5.01 13.86 -9.70
CA LYS A 74 -4.25 15.11 -9.85
C LYS A 74 -4.70 15.68 -11.20
#